data_AF-A0A0E2HBI2-F1
#
_entry.id   AF-A0A0E2HBI2-F1
#
_cell.length_a   1.000
_cell.length_b   1.000
_cell.length_c   1.000
_cell.angle_alpha   90.00
_cell.angle_beta   90.00
_cell.angle_gamma   90.00
#
_symmetry.space_group_name_H-M   'P 1'
#
loop_
_entity.id
_entity.type
_entity.pdbx_description
1 polymer ?
#
loop_
_entity_poly.entity_id
_entity_poly.type
_entity_poly.pdbx_seq_one_letter_code
_entity_poly.pdbx_strand_id
1 'polypeptide(L)'
;MSGENRRRSIGKVDRLPPELKDTVEQMLLTGSTYKEIVAYLKENGEEMSQMAICTYAKKYLATVEMINVAQNNFSMLMDEMNRYPDLDTSEALIRLASHHVMNALTNVDEEQMKDVPVDKLIKETNGLIRAAAYKKRIEVQTRENYEAGLEAVKGLVFEAMAKEQPELYQQVSAYLNKKKQEGMEG
;
A
#
# COMPACT_ATOMS: atom_id res chain seq x y z
N MET A 1 -0.29 -36.48 7.60
CA MET A 1 1.18 -36.49 7.44
C MET A 1 1.75 -35.36 8.26
N SER A 2 2.64 -35.71 9.19
CA SER A 2 3.06 -34.90 10.33
C SER A 2 3.56 -33.52 9.94
N GLY A 3 2.95 -32.48 10.51
CA GLY A 3 3.50 -31.15 10.56
C GLY A 3 4.77 -31.19 11.41
N GLU A 4 5.90 -31.38 10.74
CA GLU A 4 7.21 -31.34 11.34
C GLU A 4 7.46 -29.89 11.78
N ASN A 5 7.09 -29.62 13.02
CA ASN A 5 7.37 -28.41 13.75
C ASN A 5 8.90 -28.34 13.89
N ARG A 6 9.60 -27.90 12.83
CA ARG A 6 11.01 -27.53 12.87
C ARG A 6 11.12 -26.44 13.93
N ARG A 7 11.40 -26.86 15.16
CA ARG A 7 11.87 -25.98 16.23
C ARG A 7 13.05 -25.25 15.64
N ARG A 8 12.84 -24.01 15.15
CA ARG A 8 13.89 -23.09 14.75
C ARG A 8 14.88 -23.14 15.90
N SER A 9 16.09 -23.64 15.67
CA SER A 9 17.10 -23.68 16.72
C SER A 9 17.34 -22.24 17.14
N ILE A 10 16.81 -21.87 18.31
CA ILE A 10 17.06 -20.59 18.97
C ILE A 10 18.57 -20.55 19.18
N GLY A 11 19.25 -19.67 18.44
CA GLY A 11 20.70 -19.56 18.44
C GLY A 11 21.20 -19.04 19.79
N LYS A 12 22.50 -19.15 20.05
CA LYS A 12 23.10 -18.62 21.28
C LYS A 12 22.86 -17.11 21.43
N VAL A 13 22.88 -16.37 20.32
CA VAL A 13 22.62 -14.92 20.29
C VAL A 13 21.16 -14.59 20.66
N ASP A 14 20.21 -15.46 20.31
CA ASP A 14 18.79 -15.27 20.67
C ASP A 14 18.52 -15.43 22.18
N ARG A 15 19.47 -16.02 22.92
CA ARG A 15 19.37 -16.26 24.38
C ARG A 15 20.12 -15.21 25.21
N LEU A 16 20.74 -14.23 24.56
CA LEU A 16 21.42 -13.16 25.26
C LEU A 16 20.44 -12.33 26.10
N PRO A 17 20.90 -11.73 27.21
CA PRO A 17 20.17 -10.68 27.89
C PRO A 17 19.72 -9.61 26.90
N PRO A 18 18.50 -9.05 27.02
CA PRO A 18 17.97 -8.06 26.08
C PRO A 18 18.94 -6.90 25.82
N GLU A 19 19.59 -6.36 26.86
CA GLU A 19 20.53 -5.23 26.75
C GLU A 19 21.77 -5.57 25.90
N LEU A 20 22.34 -6.77 26.06
CA LEU A 20 23.48 -7.22 25.25
C LEU A 20 23.05 -7.54 23.83
N LYS A 21 21.86 -8.12 23.66
CA LYS A 21 21.29 -8.42 22.36
C LYS A 21 21.05 -7.15 21.54
N ASP A 22 20.45 -6.14 22.15
CA ASP A 22 20.18 -4.84 21.51
C ASP A 22 21.48 -4.15 21.09
N THR A 23 22.51 -4.23 21.94
CA THR A 23 23.83 -3.67 21.60
C THR A 23 24.49 -4.42 20.44
N VAL A 24 24.41 -5.75 20.41
CA VAL A 24 24.90 -6.57 19.28
C VAL A 24 24.15 -6.22 18.00
N GLU A 25 22.83 -6.08 18.07
CA GLU A 25 22.00 -5.66 16.94
C GLU A 25 22.38 -4.28 16.42
N GLN A 26 22.59 -3.31 17.32
CA GLN A 26 23.06 -1.98 16.96
C GLN A 26 24.45 -2.03 16.30
N MET A 27 25.39 -2.80 16.85
CA MET A 27 26.72 -3.00 16.26
C MET A 27 26.65 -3.60 14.86
N LEU A 28 25.70 -4.52 14.61
CA LEU A 28 25.44 -5.08 13.28
C LEU A 28 24.91 -4.03 12.30
N LEU A 29 24.05 -3.12 12.75
CA LEU A 29 23.51 -2.03 11.93
C LEU A 29 24.57 -0.95 11.63
N THR A 30 25.47 -0.67 12.57
CA THR A 30 26.54 0.33 12.40
C THR A 30 27.77 -0.19 11.65
N GLY A 31 27.75 -1.45 11.21
CA GLY A 31 28.82 -2.04 10.40
C GLY A 31 30.04 -2.51 11.20
N SER A 32 29.91 -2.75 12.50
CA SER A 32 30.99 -3.36 13.30
C SER A 32 31.32 -4.76 12.81
N THR A 33 32.59 -5.14 12.90
CA THR A 33 33.04 -6.46 12.48
C THR A 33 32.58 -7.55 13.46
N TYR A 34 32.39 -8.77 12.96
CA TYR A 34 32.06 -9.91 13.83
C TYR A 34 33.13 -10.19 14.90
N LYS A 35 34.37 -9.76 14.68
CA LYS A 35 35.45 -9.86 15.68
C LYS A 35 35.23 -8.90 16.84
N GLU A 36 34.85 -7.66 16.56
CA GLU A 36 34.55 -6.64 17.58
C GLU A 36 33.31 -7.03 18.39
N ILE A 37 32.28 -7.56 17.73
CA ILE A 37 31.07 -8.04 18.40
C ILE A 37 31.38 -9.21 19.35
N VAL A 38 32.24 -10.15 18.92
CA VAL A 38 32.67 -11.27 19.79
C VAL A 38 33.52 -10.78 20.96
N ALA A 39 34.39 -9.78 20.75
CA ALA A 39 35.19 -9.19 21.81
C ALA A 39 34.30 -8.49 22.85
N TYR A 40 33.34 -7.69 22.40
CA TYR A 40 32.35 -7.04 23.26
C TYR A 40 31.55 -8.05 24.09
N LEU A 41 31.05 -9.12 23.47
CA LEU A 41 30.30 -10.15 24.20
C LEU A 41 31.17 -10.87 25.24
N LYS A 42 32.44 -11.12 24.91
CA LYS A 42 33.40 -11.71 25.84
C LYS A 42 33.68 -10.81 27.04
N GLU A 43 33.80 -9.50 26.84
CA GLU A 43 33.97 -8.51 27.93
C GLU A 43 32.74 -8.46 28.85
N ASN A 44 31.56 -8.74 28.31
CA ASN A 44 30.29 -8.79 29.06
C ASN A 44 29.94 -10.19 29.60
N GLY A 45 30.90 -11.12 29.58
CA GLY A 45 30.76 -12.46 30.19
C GLY A 45 30.12 -13.53 29.30
N GLU A 46 29.90 -13.25 28.01
CA GLU A 46 29.26 -14.15 27.06
C GLU A 46 30.24 -14.60 25.96
N GLU A 47 30.69 -15.86 26.02
CA GLU A 47 31.55 -16.42 24.98
C GLU A 47 30.77 -17.05 23.83
N MET A 48 31.06 -16.57 22.61
CA MET A 48 30.50 -17.14 21.39
C MET A 48 31.43 -17.09 20.20
N SER A 49 31.15 -17.96 19.22
CA SER A 49 31.91 -18.02 17.98
C SER A 49 31.44 -16.95 16.99
N GLN A 50 32.37 -16.49 16.15
CA GLN A 50 32.05 -15.59 15.03
C GLN A 50 31.00 -16.20 14.09
N MET A 51 30.95 -17.54 13.97
CA MET A 51 29.92 -18.24 13.18
C MET A 51 28.52 -18.12 13.77
N ALA A 52 28.39 -18.07 15.10
CA ALA A 52 27.11 -17.82 15.76
C ALA A 52 26.61 -16.40 15.46
N ILE A 53 27.51 -15.40 15.54
CA ILE A 53 27.21 -14.01 15.15
C ILE A 53 26.83 -13.91 13.67
N CYS A 54 27.62 -14.49 12.76
CA CYS A 54 27.35 -14.45 11.33
C CYS A 54 25.99 -15.07 10.97
N THR A 55 25.63 -16.20 11.60
CA THR A 55 24.34 -16.86 11.38
C THR A 55 23.18 -16.00 11.89
N TYR A 56 23.36 -15.35 13.05
CA TYR A 56 22.39 -14.42 13.60
C TYR A 56 22.22 -13.18 12.72
N ALA A 57 23.33 -12.53 12.37
CA ALA A 57 23.39 -11.35 11.52
C ALA A 57 22.64 -11.56 10.19
N LYS A 58 22.84 -12.71 9.53
CA LYS A 58 22.11 -13.04 8.30
C LYS A 58 20.59 -13.04 8.49
N LYS A 59 20.10 -13.59 9.61
CA LYS A 59 18.65 -13.62 9.91
C LYS A 59 18.14 -12.24 10.30
N TYR A 60 18.90 -11.53 11.14
CA TYR A 60 18.55 -10.22 11.65
C TYR A 60 18.50 -9.18 10.53
N LEU A 61 19.56 -9.08 9.73
CA LEU A 61 19.64 -8.15 8.60
C LEU A 61 18.55 -8.44 7.56
N ALA A 62 18.27 -9.71 7.24
CA ALA A 62 17.16 -10.05 6.35
C ALA A 62 15.78 -9.62 6.92
N THR A 63 15.61 -9.69 8.24
CA THR A 63 14.38 -9.23 8.91
C THR A 63 14.27 -7.71 8.89
N VAL A 64 15.36 -7.00 9.18
CA VAL A 64 15.44 -5.54 9.15
C VAL A 64 15.23 -5.01 7.73
N GLU A 65 15.85 -5.62 6.73
CA GLU A 65 15.67 -5.28 5.32
C GLU A 65 14.21 -5.44 4.90
N MET A 66 13.57 -6.55 5.27
CA MET A 66 12.14 -6.76 5.02
C MET A 66 11.27 -5.69 5.70
N ILE A 67 11.59 -5.29 6.95
CA ILE A 67 10.88 -4.23 7.67
C ILE A 67 11.08 -2.88 6.97
N ASN A 68 12.30 -2.53 6.57
CA ASN A 68 12.61 -1.28 5.89
C ASN A 68 11.90 -1.19 4.53
N VAL A 69 11.88 -2.28 3.76
CA VAL A 69 11.12 -2.36 2.50
C VAL A 69 9.62 -2.17 2.76
N ALA A 70 9.06 -2.83 3.77
CA ALA A 70 7.66 -2.66 4.12
C ALA A 70 7.34 -1.22 4.55
N GLN A 71 8.18 -0.61 5.39
CA GLN A 71 8.02 0.78 5.83
C GLN A 71 8.13 1.77 4.67
N ASN A 72 9.09 1.59 3.76
CA ASN A 72 9.20 2.41 2.56
C ASN A 72 7.95 2.29 1.68
N ASN A 73 7.44 1.07 1.49
CA ASN A 73 6.21 0.85 0.72
C ASN A 73 5.00 1.54 1.39
N PHE A 74 4.91 1.50 2.72
CA PHE A 74 3.85 2.22 3.45
C PHE A 74 3.99 3.74 3.39
N SER A 75 5.20 4.28 3.48
CA SER A 75 5.45 5.72 3.32
C SER A 75 5.06 6.20 1.93
N MET A 76 5.42 5.45 0.88
CA MET A 76 5.01 5.77 -0.49
C MET A 76 3.49 5.70 -0.68
N LEU A 77 2.83 4.72 -0.06
CA LEU A 77 1.37 4.62 -0.06
C LEU A 77 0.72 5.81 0.65
N MET A 78 1.27 6.22 1.79
CA MET A 78 0.79 7.38 2.55
C MET A 78 1.01 8.70 1.80
N ASP A 79 2.14 8.87 1.12
CA ASP A 79 2.40 10.05 0.28
C ASP A 79 1.39 10.14 -0.87
N GLU A 80 1.07 9.01 -1.50
CA GLU A 80 0.08 8.96 -2.58
C GLU A 80 -1.35 9.25 -2.08
N MET A 81 -1.71 8.71 -0.91
CA MET A 81 -2.99 9.01 -0.25
C MET A 81 -3.10 10.49 0.18
N ASN A 82 -2.02 11.08 0.68
CA ASN A 82 -2.02 12.48 1.08
C ASN A 82 -2.13 13.44 -0.11
N ARG A 83 -1.58 13.07 -1.27
CA ARG A 83 -1.70 13.86 -2.51
C ARG A 83 -3.10 13.83 -3.10
N TYR A 84 -3.87 12.78 -2.83
CA TYR A 84 -5.22 12.59 -3.34
C TYR A 84 -6.15 12.13 -2.21
N PRO A 85 -6.73 13.04 -1.41
CA PRO A 85 -7.52 12.69 -0.23
C PRO A 85 -8.80 11.87 -0.52
N ASP A 86 -9.33 12.01 -1.74
CA ASP A 86 -10.51 11.25 -2.22
C ASP A 86 -10.13 9.90 -2.85
N LEU A 87 -8.83 9.56 -2.86
CA LEU A 87 -8.33 8.32 -3.44
C LEU A 87 -8.68 7.15 -2.54
N ASP A 88 -9.52 6.26 -3.03
CA ASP A 88 -9.79 4.99 -2.37
C ASP A 88 -8.49 4.15 -2.30
N THR A 89 -8.22 3.58 -1.13
CA THR A 89 -7.05 2.76 -0.79
C THR A 89 -6.70 1.68 -1.81
N SER A 90 -7.69 1.11 -2.52
CA SER A 90 -7.44 0.14 -3.58
C SER A 90 -6.70 0.73 -4.78
N GLU A 91 -6.92 2.01 -5.08
CA GLU A 91 -6.26 2.72 -6.17
C GLU A 91 -4.83 3.13 -5.81
N ALA A 92 -4.61 3.51 -4.55
CA ALA A 92 -3.26 3.74 -4.02
C ALA A 92 -2.38 2.49 -4.14
N LEU A 93 -2.92 1.32 -3.80
CA LEU A 93 -2.22 0.03 -3.95
C LEU A 93 -1.91 -0.31 -5.41
N ILE A 94 -2.84 -0.06 -6.33
CA ILE A 94 -2.63 -0.28 -7.77
C ILE A 94 -1.50 0.63 -8.29
N ARG A 95 -1.49 1.91 -7.92
CA ARG A 95 -0.44 2.85 -8.32
C ARG A 95 0.92 2.48 -7.77
N LEU A 96 0.99 2.11 -6.49
CA LEU A 96 2.21 1.65 -5.84
C LEU A 96 2.77 0.39 -6.52
N ALA A 97 1.92 -0.61 -6.77
CA ALA A 97 2.31 -1.83 -7.47
C ALA A 97 2.81 -1.51 -8.89
N SER A 98 2.14 -0.60 -9.61
CA SER A 98 2.56 -0.17 -10.95
C SER A 98 3.91 0.54 -10.93
N HIS A 99 4.16 1.36 -9.91
CA HIS A 99 5.43 2.03 -9.71
C HIS A 99 6.57 1.03 -9.42
N HIS A 100 6.34 0.01 -8.58
CA HIS A 100 7.32 -1.05 -8.34
C HIS A 100 7.62 -1.86 -9.60
N VAL A 101 6.60 -2.20 -10.39
CA VAL A 101 6.78 -2.89 -11.68
C VAL A 101 7.62 -2.03 -12.62
N MET A 102 7.34 -0.73 -12.75
CA MET A 102 8.15 0.15 -13.59
C MET A 102 9.58 0.31 -13.09
N ASN A 103 9.80 0.50 -11.80
CA ASN A 103 11.15 0.59 -11.24
C ASN A 103 11.92 -0.71 -11.46
N ALA A 104 11.28 -1.87 -11.33
CA ALA A 104 11.89 -3.15 -11.64
C ALA A 104 12.26 -3.23 -13.12
N LEU A 105 11.36 -2.87 -14.03
CA LEU A 105 11.66 -2.88 -15.47
C LEU A 105 12.78 -1.91 -15.89
N THR A 106 12.96 -0.82 -15.14
CA THR A 106 13.95 0.23 -15.49
C THR A 106 15.33 -0.01 -14.88
N ASN A 107 15.42 -0.76 -13.78
CA ASN A 107 16.66 -0.97 -13.01
C ASN A 107 17.24 -2.39 -13.12
N VAL A 108 16.61 -3.28 -13.90
CA VAL A 108 17.11 -4.64 -14.10
C VAL A 108 18.19 -4.63 -15.20
N ASP A 109 19.40 -5.06 -14.86
CA ASP A 109 20.49 -5.30 -15.82
C ASP A 109 20.13 -6.46 -16.76
N GLU A 110 20.65 -6.47 -18.01
CA GLU A 110 20.32 -7.48 -19.03
C GLU A 110 20.50 -8.94 -18.56
N GLU A 111 21.46 -9.20 -17.66
CA GLU A 111 21.69 -10.52 -17.07
C GLU A 111 20.62 -10.91 -16.04
N GLN A 112 20.17 -9.97 -15.22
CA GLN A 112 19.12 -10.19 -14.24
C GLN A 112 17.75 -10.31 -14.90
N MET A 113 17.57 -9.67 -16.06
CA MET A 113 16.32 -9.73 -16.83
C MET A 113 16.00 -11.14 -17.34
N LYS A 114 17.01 -12.00 -17.50
CA LYS A 114 16.83 -13.40 -17.90
C LYS A 114 16.22 -14.27 -16.81
N ASP A 115 16.43 -13.92 -15.54
CA ASP A 115 15.91 -14.65 -14.38
C ASP A 115 14.62 -14.05 -13.82
N VAL A 116 14.25 -12.83 -14.24
CA VAL A 116 12.96 -12.24 -13.91
C VAL A 116 11.86 -13.00 -14.66
N PRO A 117 10.85 -13.55 -13.97
CA PRO A 117 9.71 -14.17 -14.64
C PRO A 117 8.80 -13.07 -15.21
N VAL A 118 9.21 -12.51 -16.35
CA VAL A 118 8.50 -11.45 -17.08
C VAL A 118 7.03 -11.83 -17.30
N ASP A 119 6.76 -13.10 -17.58
CA ASP A 119 5.41 -13.65 -17.75
C ASP A 119 4.53 -13.48 -16.50
N LYS A 120 5.11 -13.62 -15.30
CA LYS A 120 4.39 -13.40 -14.04
C LYS A 120 4.12 -11.92 -13.83
N LEU A 121 5.11 -11.06 -14.09
CA LEU A 121 4.94 -9.60 -14.00
C LEU A 121 3.84 -9.09 -14.94
N ILE A 122 3.83 -9.55 -16.20
CA ILE A 122 2.79 -9.21 -17.17
C ILE A 122 1.42 -9.70 -16.69
N LYS A 123 1.35 -10.92 -16.14
CA LYS A 123 0.09 -11.49 -15.63
C LYS A 123 -0.47 -10.73 -14.43
N GLU A 124 0.38 -10.35 -13.46
CA GLU A 124 -0.01 -9.54 -12.32
C GLU A 124 -0.41 -8.12 -12.75
N THR A 125 0.34 -7.52 -13.67
CA THR A 125 0.02 -6.20 -14.25
C THR A 125 -1.35 -6.22 -14.96
N ASN A 126 -1.65 -7.27 -15.73
CA ASN A 126 -2.97 -7.45 -16.33
C ASN A 126 -4.08 -7.68 -15.30
N GLY A 127 -3.76 -8.27 -14.14
CA GLY A 127 -4.66 -8.35 -12.98
C GLY A 127 -5.01 -6.96 -12.46
N LEU A 128 -4.00 -6.12 -12.24
CA LEU A 128 -4.15 -4.75 -11.77
C LEU A 128 -4.91 -3.86 -12.77
N ILE A 129 -4.58 -3.95 -14.07
CA ILE A 129 -5.29 -3.21 -15.14
C ILE A 129 -6.77 -3.58 -15.16
N ARG A 130 -7.10 -4.87 -15.04
CA ARG A 130 -8.52 -5.32 -15.00
C ARG A 130 -9.23 -4.84 -13.75
N ALA A 131 -8.57 -4.86 -12.59
CA ALA A 131 -9.14 -4.35 -11.34
C ALA A 131 -9.42 -2.84 -11.43
N ALA A 132 -8.46 -2.06 -11.94
CA ALA A 132 -8.61 -0.62 -12.17
C ALA A 132 -9.73 -0.31 -13.16
N ALA A 133 -9.79 -1.02 -14.28
CA ALA A 133 -10.83 -0.85 -15.30
C ALA A 133 -12.22 -1.25 -14.78
N TYR A 134 -12.32 -2.34 -14.01
CA TYR A 134 -13.56 -2.76 -13.38
C TYR A 134 -14.07 -1.72 -12.38
N LYS A 135 -13.21 -1.25 -11.49
CA LYS A 135 -13.55 -0.18 -10.54
C LYS A 135 -14.02 1.08 -11.26
N LYS A 136 -13.30 1.52 -12.29
CA LYS A 136 -13.67 2.70 -13.08
C LYS A 136 -15.05 2.54 -13.73
N ARG A 137 -15.36 1.34 -14.23
CA ARG A 137 -16.67 1.03 -14.81
C ARG A 137 -17.78 1.12 -13.76
N ILE A 138 -17.55 0.59 -12.55
CA ILE A 138 -18.53 0.66 -11.45
C ILE A 138 -18.77 2.09 -11.00
N GLU A 139 -17.72 2.92 -10.88
CA GLU A 139 -17.86 4.35 -10.56
C GLU A 139 -18.72 5.09 -11.58
N VAL A 140 -18.44 4.90 -12.88
CA VAL A 140 -19.21 5.52 -13.97
C VAL A 140 -20.67 5.06 -13.90
N GLN A 141 -20.91 3.77 -13.75
CA GLN A 141 -22.27 3.22 -13.68
C GLN A 141 -23.03 3.69 -12.43
N THR A 142 -22.34 3.81 -11.29
CA THR A 142 -22.93 4.31 -10.05
C THR A 142 -23.33 5.77 -10.20
N ARG A 143 -22.48 6.58 -10.83
CA ARG A 143 -22.79 7.98 -11.13
C ARG A 143 -23.98 8.11 -12.09
N GLU A 144 -23.99 7.34 -13.18
CA GLU A 144 -25.10 7.32 -14.13
C GLU A 144 -26.42 6.91 -13.47
N ASN A 145 -26.40 5.87 -12.63
CA ASN A 145 -27.58 5.43 -11.87
C ASN A 145 -28.06 6.49 -10.88
N TYR A 146 -27.12 7.18 -10.21
CA TYR A 146 -27.45 8.28 -9.31
C TYR A 146 -28.09 9.45 -10.05
N GLU A 147 -27.51 9.87 -11.17
CA GLU A 147 -28.05 10.93 -12.03
C GLU A 147 -29.44 10.56 -12.57
N ALA A 148 -29.61 9.33 -13.08
CA ALA A 148 -30.89 8.84 -13.56
C ALA A 148 -31.95 8.79 -12.45
N GLY A 149 -31.58 8.34 -11.24
CA GLY A 149 -32.47 8.33 -10.08
C GLY A 149 -32.88 9.73 -9.65
N LEU A 150 -31.94 10.67 -9.64
CA LEU A 150 -32.19 12.07 -9.29
C LEU A 150 -33.12 12.75 -10.32
N GLU A 151 -32.94 12.45 -11.61
CA GLU A 151 -33.82 12.94 -12.67
C GLU A 151 -35.22 12.34 -12.59
N ALA A 152 -35.34 11.05 -12.28
CA ALA A 152 -36.64 10.41 -12.06
C ALA A 152 -37.40 11.03 -10.87
N VAL A 153 -36.71 11.28 -9.74
CA VAL A 153 -37.31 11.95 -8.57
C VAL A 153 -37.73 13.38 -8.92
N LYS A 154 -36.88 14.15 -9.63
CA LYS A 154 -37.25 15.47 -10.12
C LYS A 154 -38.51 15.41 -10.98
N GLY A 155 -38.56 14.51 -11.96
CA GLY A 155 -39.72 14.33 -12.84
C GLY A 155 -41.00 14.08 -12.06
N LEU A 156 -40.98 13.11 -11.12
CA LEU A 156 -42.13 12.80 -10.27
C LEU A 156 -42.58 13.99 -9.42
N VAL A 157 -41.64 14.67 -8.77
CA VAL A 157 -41.94 15.81 -7.89
C VAL A 157 -42.48 16.98 -8.70
N PHE A 158 -41.89 17.30 -9.85
CA PHE A 158 -42.39 18.35 -10.75
C PHE A 158 -43.76 18.01 -11.32
N GLU A 159 -44.00 16.76 -11.72
CA GLU A 159 -45.30 16.33 -12.23
C GLU A 159 -46.39 16.40 -11.15
N ALA A 160 -46.09 15.95 -9.93
CA ALA A 160 -46.99 16.06 -8.78
C ALA A 160 -47.28 17.52 -8.44
N MET A 161 -46.25 18.37 -8.34
CA MET A 161 -46.44 19.81 -8.09
C MET A 161 -47.26 20.48 -9.20
N ALA A 162 -47.00 20.18 -10.48
CA ALA A 162 -47.75 20.77 -11.58
C ALA A 162 -49.24 20.39 -11.57
N LYS A 163 -49.57 19.17 -11.12
CA LYS A 163 -50.96 18.69 -11.02
C LYS A 163 -51.68 19.16 -9.77
N GLU A 164 -51.01 19.11 -8.62
CA GLU A 164 -51.63 19.29 -7.30
C GLU A 164 -51.42 20.69 -6.71
N GLN A 165 -50.30 21.37 -7.03
CA GLN A 165 -49.98 22.71 -6.55
C GLN A 165 -49.25 23.57 -7.63
N PRO A 166 -49.98 24.07 -8.65
CA PRO A 166 -49.38 24.78 -9.79
C PRO A 166 -48.60 26.05 -9.43
N GLU A 167 -49.03 26.76 -8.38
CA GLU A 167 -48.33 27.95 -7.87
C GLU A 167 -46.95 27.59 -7.28
N LEU A 168 -46.87 26.49 -6.53
CA LEU A 168 -45.61 25.99 -5.98
C LEU A 168 -44.66 25.58 -7.11
N TYR A 169 -45.17 24.90 -8.14
CA TYR A 169 -44.40 24.57 -9.33
C TYR A 169 -43.76 25.81 -9.98
N GLN A 170 -44.55 26.88 -10.21
CA GLN A 170 -44.04 28.13 -10.79
C GLN A 170 -42.96 28.77 -9.93
N GLN A 171 -43.14 28.81 -8.60
CA GLN A 171 -42.16 29.36 -7.67
C GLN A 171 -40.84 28.58 -7.70
N VAL A 172 -40.90 27.25 -7.64
CA VAL A 172 -39.72 26.37 -7.69
C VAL A 172 -39.01 26.48 -9.04
N SER A 173 -39.74 26.46 -10.16
CA SER A 173 -39.14 26.63 -11.50
C SER A 173 -38.47 28.00 -11.67
N ALA A 174 -39.11 29.08 -11.21
CA ALA A 174 -38.52 30.42 -11.27
C ALA A 174 -37.24 30.52 -10.42
N TYR A 175 -37.26 29.95 -9.21
CA TYR A 175 -36.09 29.91 -8.33
C TYR A 175 -34.92 29.12 -8.95
N LEU A 176 -35.19 27.94 -9.52
CA LEU A 176 -34.16 27.12 -10.16
C LEU A 176 -33.59 27.77 -11.41
N ASN A 177 -34.43 28.42 -12.24
CA ASN A 177 -33.97 29.17 -13.40
C ASN A 177 -33.07 30.34 -13.01
N LYS A 178 -33.41 31.06 -11.94
CA LYS A 178 -32.58 32.13 -11.38
C LYS A 178 -31.23 31.58 -10.90
N LYS A 179 -31.22 30.48 -10.14
CA LYS A 179 -29.97 29.83 -9.67
C LYS A 179 -29.11 29.29 -10.81
N LYS A 180 -29.73 28.79 -11.87
CA LYS A 180 -29.03 28.31 -13.07
C LYS A 180 -28.35 29.45 -13.84
N GLN A 181 -28.95 30.65 -13.85
CA GLN A 181 -28.32 31.85 -14.42
C GLN A 181 -27.18 32.36 -13.53
N GLU A 182 -27.38 32.42 -12.20
CA GLU A 182 -26.35 32.84 -11.25
C GLU A 182 -25.13 31.89 -11.21
N GLY A 183 -25.33 30.59 -11.43
CA GLY A 183 -24.26 29.58 -11.41
C GLY A 183 -23.52 29.36 -12.74
N MET A 184 -23.90 30.02 -13.83
CA MET A 184 -23.19 29.97 -15.13
C MET A 184 -22.23 31.15 -15.33
N GLU A 185 -22.22 32.14 -14.43
CA GLU A 185 -21.32 33.29 -14.47
C GLU A 185 -20.06 33.10 -13.58
N GLY A 186 -19.83 31.90 -13.03
CA GLY A 186 -18.71 31.56 -12.15
C GLY A 186 -17.81 30.46 -12.71
#